data_AF-A0A017HM34-F1
#
_entry.id   AF-A0A017HM34-F1
#
_cell.length_a   1.000
_cell.length_b   1.000
_cell.length_c   1.000
_cell.angle_alpha   90.00
_cell.angle_beta   90.00
_cell.angle_gamma   90.00
#
_symmetry.space_group_name_H-M   'P 1'
#
loop_
_entity.id
_entity.type
_entity.pdbx_description
1 polymer ?
#
loop_
_entity_poly.entity_id
_entity_poly.type
_entity_poly.pdbx_seq_one_letter_code
_entity_poly.pdbx_strand_id
1 'polypeptide(L)'
;MSAALALKAAREAGLQLQVEGEDLILEAAAPPPAPVLERLRQHKAEVIGLLRREAGTWSTEDWQAFYDERAGIAEHDGGLLRPEAEVQAFESCVAEWRNQHPVGSAANCCLHCGGPDTSAEPLVPFGIEPTGPAWLHHRCWDAWYAGRRDRAVAALAAMGITDGGTSP
;
A
#
# COMPACT_ATOMS: atom_id res chain seq x y z
N MET A 1 20.87 -15.68 10.06
CA MET A 1 19.76 -14.74 10.26
C MET A 1 19.30 -14.27 8.89
N SER A 2 18.02 -13.94 8.66
CA SER A 2 17.45 -13.66 7.32
C SER A 2 17.08 -12.19 7.12
N ALA A 3 16.92 -11.77 5.87
CA ALA A 3 16.44 -10.43 5.50
C ALA A 3 15.11 -10.05 6.18
N ALA A 4 14.18 -11.01 6.30
CA ALA A 4 12.91 -10.78 6.99
C ALA A 4 13.09 -10.45 8.48
N LEU A 5 14.06 -11.07 9.16
CA LEU A 5 14.37 -10.76 10.55
C LEU A 5 15.09 -9.42 10.69
N ALA A 6 15.93 -9.04 9.73
CA ALA A 6 16.55 -7.72 9.69
C ALA A 6 15.51 -6.61 9.52
N LEU A 7 14.55 -6.81 8.60
CA LEU A 7 13.44 -5.89 8.36
C LEU A 7 12.54 -5.75 9.60
N LYS A 8 12.21 -6.86 10.26
CA LYS A 8 11.45 -6.86 11.52
C LYS A 8 12.17 -6.07 12.61
N ALA A 9 13.46 -6.33 12.84
CA ALA A 9 14.25 -5.63 13.85
C ALA A 9 14.38 -4.13 13.57
N ALA A 10 14.42 -3.72 12.29
CA ALA A 10 14.41 -2.31 11.93
C ALA A 10 13.08 -1.63 12.29
N ARG A 11 11.96 -2.26 11.96
CA ARG A 11 10.62 -1.75 12.32
C ARG A 11 10.42 -1.66 13.83
N GLU A 12 10.86 -2.67 14.58
CA GLU A 12 10.81 -2.67 16.05
C GLU A 12 11.69 -1.57 16.67
N ALA A 13 12.77 -1.17 15.99
CA ALA A 13 13.61 -0.04 16.37
C ALA A 13 13.01 1.33 15.95
N GLY A 14 11.80 1.35 15.39
CA GLY A 14 11.12 2.58 14.97
C GLY A 14 11.61 3.18 13.66
N LEU A 15 12.33 2.40 12.83
CA LEU A 15 12.76 2.84 11.50
C LEU A 15 11.61 2.73 10.52
N GLN A 16 11.40 3.80 9.74
CA GLN A 16 10.65 3.73 8.50
C GLN A 16 11.63 3.44 7.35
N LEU A 17 11.29 2.49 6.50
CA LEU A 17 12.14 2.03 5.40
C LEU A 17 11.43 2.28 4.07
N GLN A 18 12.14 2.90 3.13
CA GLN A 18 11.67 3.13 1.77
C GLN A 18 12.73 2.64 0.77
N VAL A 19 12.30 2.23 -0.41
CA VAL A 19 13.19 1.84 -1.51
C VAL A 19 13.14 2.95 -2.56
N GLU A 20 14.32 3.49 -2.90
CA GLU A 20 14.48 4.46 -3.98
C GLU A 20 15.52 3.92 -4.95
N GLY A 21 15.11 3.50 -6.15
CA GLY A 21 15.98 2.76 -7.05
C GLY A 21 16.56 1.51 -6.35
N GLU A 22 17.89 1.39 -6.31
CA GLU A 22 18.61 0.31 -5.59
C GLU A 22 19.03 0.68 -4.16
N ASP A 23 18.56 1.82 -3.66
CA ASP A 23 18.89 2.33 -2.34
C ASP A 23 17.77 2.09 -1.33
N LEU A 24 18.21 1.92 -0.08
CA LEU A 24 17.34 1.72 1.07
C LEU A 24 17.43 2.99 1.91
N ILE A 25 16.37 3.78 1.89
CA ILE A 25 16.25 5.01 2.66
C ILE A 25 15.69 4.66 4.04
N LEU A 26 16.32 5.20 5.07
CA LEU A 26 15.99 4.96 6.48
C LEU A 26 15.63 6.28 7.14
N GLU A 27 14.40 6.39 7.62
CA GLU A 27 13.95 7.52 8.43
C GLU A 27 13.75 7.06 9.88
N ALA A 28 14.26 7.85 10.83
CA ALA A 28 14.12 7.59 12.26
C ALA A 28 14.13 8.89 13.06
N ALA A 29 13.33 8.95 14.12
CA ALA A 29 13.29 10.09 15.05
C ALA A 29 14.53 10.19 15.96
N ALA A 30 15.33 9.12 16.03
CA ALA A 30 16.57 9.04 16.80
C ALA A 30 17.61 8.22 16.04
N PRO A 31 18.92 8.36 16.37
CA PRO A 31 19.98 7.59 15.74
C PRO A 31 19.70 6.07 15.79
N PRO A 32 19.70 5.36 14.65
CA PRO A 32 19.38 3.94 14.63
C PRO A 32 20.44 3.09 15.36
N PRO A 33 20.05 2.00 16.05
CA PRO A 33 21.01 1.12 16.70
C PRO A 33 21.99 0.51 15.68
N ALA A 34 23.30 0.64 15.93
CA ALA A 34 24.33 0.13 15.02
C ALA A 34 24.15 -1.35 14.62
N PRO A 35 23.75 -2.29 15.52
CA PRO A 35 23.51 -3.67 15.12
C PRO A 35 22.37 -3.84 14.11
N VAL A 36 21.38 -2.94 14.10
CA VAL A 36 20.29 -2.95 13.12
C VAL A 36 20.81 -2.48 11.76
N LEU A 37 21.61 -1.41 11.72
CA LEU A 37 22.21 -0.90 10.49
C LEU A 37 23.13 -1.92 9.83
N GLU A 38 23.99 -2.61 10.59
CA GLU A 38 24.87 -3.64 10.05
C GLU A 38 24.08 -4.82 9.48
N ARG A 39 22.98 -5.22 10.14
CA ARG A 39 22.09 -6.27 9.63
C ARG A 39 21.38 -5.86 8.34
N LEU A 40 20.88 -4.62 8.25
CA LEU A 40 20.27 -4.09 7.04
C LEU A 40 21.29 -4.01 5.90
N ARG A 41 22.53 -3.59 6.18
CA ARG A 41 23.61 -3.54 5.19
C ARG A 41 23.96 -4.93 4.67
N GLN A 42 24.08 -5.91 5.56
CA GLN A 42 24.40 -7.30 5.20
C GLN A 42 23.35 -7.95 4.29
N HIS A 43 22.07 -7.57 4.45
CA HIS A 43 20.96 -8.14 3.69
C HIS A 43 20.29 -7.14 2.73
N LYS A 44 20.98 -6.05 2.34
CA LYS A 44 20.37 -4.90 1.61
C LYS A 44 19.54 -5.34 0.40
N ALA A 45 20.09 -6.15 -0.50
CA ALA A 45 19.41 -6.56 -1.74
C ALA A 45 18.16 -7.41 -1.47
N GLU A 46 18.24 -8.33 -0.51
CA GLU A 46 17.13 -9.19 -0.11
C GLU A 46 16.03 -8.38 0.61
N VAL A 47 16.42 -7.42 1.46
CA VAL A 47 15.50 -6.49 2.13
C VAL A 47 14.79 -5.60 1.11
N ILE A 48 15.49 -5.07 0.12
CA ILE A 48 14.90 -4.33 -1.00
C ILE A 48 13.91 -5.22 -1.77
N GLY A 49 14.28 -6.46 -2.07
CA GLY A 49 13.39 -7.41 -2.75
C GLY A 49 12.12 -7.70 -1.95
N LEU A 50 12.22 -7.83 -0.62
CA LEU A 50 11.06 -7.99 0.26
C LEU A 50 10.20 -6.73 0.30
N LEU A 51 10.82 -5.55 0.42
CA LEU A 51 10.10 -4.28 0.45
C LEU A 51 9.39 -3.98 -0.88
N ARG A 52 10.01 -4.24 -2.03
CA ARG A 52 9.36 -4.12 -3.35
C ARG A 52 8.19 -5.09 -3.52
N ARG A 53 8.29 -6.28 -2.93
CA ARG A 53 7.17 -7.24 -2.90
C ARG A 53 6.05 -6.80 -1.95
N GLU A 54 6.37 -6.04 -0.90
CA GLU A 54 5.39 -5.53 0.08
C GLU A 54 4.75 -4.19 -0.37
N ALA A 55 5.46 -3.36 -1.12
CA ALA A 55 5.06 -1.99 -1.50
C ALA A 55 4.41 -1.89 -2.90
N GLY A 56 4.09 -3.00 -3.53
CA GLY A 56 3.79 -3.00 -4.96
C GLY A 56 5.05 -2.74 -5.79
N THR A 57 5.15 -3.41 -6.93
CA THR A 57 6.40 -3.48 -7.70
C THR A 57 6.62 -2.27 -8.60
N TRP A 58 5.65 -1.36 -8.67
CA TRP A 58 5.59 -0.32 -9.68
C TRP A 58 6.29 0.97 -9.23
N SER A 59 7.19 1.44 -10.08
CA SER A 59 7.81 2.75 -10.01
C SER A 59 6.80 3.87 -10.29
N THR A 60 7.20 5.13 -10.09
CA THR A 60 6.38 6.29 -10.48
C THR A 60 6.08 6.28 -11.98
N GLU A 61 7.06 5.90 -12.80
CA GLU A 61 6.91 5.77 -14.25
C GLU A 61 5.92 4.65 -14.63
N ASP A 62 5.93 3.52 -13.92
CA ASP A 62 4.96 2.44 -14.14
C ASP A 62 3.53 2.90 -13.80
N TRP A 63 3.36 3.65 -12.71
CA TRP A 63 2.07 4.23 -12.34
C TRP A 63 1.55 5.25 -13.36
N GLN A 64 2.43 6.10 -13.88
CA GLN A 64 2.08 7.05 -14.95
C GLN A 64 1.69 6.31 -16.23
N ALA A 65 2.48 5.31 -16.64
CA ALA A 65 2.18 4.51 -17.82
C ALA A 65 0.82 3.80 -17.70
N PHE A 66 0.52 3.21 -16.53
CA PHE A 66 -0.78 2.61 -16.28
C PHE A 66 -1.90 3.65 -16.33
N TYR A 67 -1.74 4.81 -15.69
CA TYR A 67 -2.72 5.89 -15.74
C TYR A 67 -3.02 6.33 -17.19
N ASP A 68 -1.97 6.60 -17.97
CA ASP A 68 -2.10 7.05 -19.36
C ASP A 68 -2.77 5.99 -20.24
N GLU A 69 -2.43 4.70 -20.04
CA GLU A 69 -3.08 3.59 -20.73
C GLU A 69 -4.57 3.50 -20.37
N ARG A 70 -4.92 3.58 -19.08
CA ARG A 70 -6.33 3.53 -18.64
C ARG A 70 -7.13 4.72 -19.14
N ALA A 71 -6.53 5.92 -19.17
CA ALA A 71 -7.15 7.11 -19.73
C ALA A 71 -7.35 6.97 -21.25
N GLY A 72 -6.34 6.46 -21.97
CA GLY A 72 -6.44 6.20 -23.41
C GLY A 72 -7.54 5.20 -23.76
N ILE A 73 -7.65 4.11 -23.01
CA ILE A 73 -8.73 3.12 -23.19
C ILE A 73 -10.10 3.77 -22.93
N ALA A 74 -10.25 4.51 -21.84
CA ALA A 74 -11.52 5.14 -21.49
C ALA A 74 -11.95 6.22 -22.52
N GLU A 75 -10.99 6.98 -23.06
CA GLU A 75 -11.24 7.97 -24.12
C GLU A 75 -11.57 7.31 -25.46
N HIS A 76 -10.69 6.43 -25.96
CA HIS A 76 -10.78 5.95 -27.33
C HIS A 76 -11.74 4.76 -27.50
N ASP A 77 -11.72 3.82 -26.56
CA ASP A 77 -12.59 2.63 -26.61
C ASP A 77 -13.90 2.89 -25.86
N GLY A 78 -13.84 3.64 -24.76
CA GLY A 78 -14.99 4.01 -23.93
C GLY A 78 -15.76 5.24 -24.41
N GLY A 79 -15.16 6.08 -25.26
CA GLY A 79 -15.79 7.28 -25.82
C GLY A 79 -15.97 8.43 -24.81
N LEU A 80 -15.29 8.39 -23.67
CA LEU A 80 -15.32 9.47 -22.69
C LEU A 80 -14.52 10.69 -23.15
N LEU A 81 -14.89 11.88 -22.68
CA LEU A 81 -14.03 13.04 -22.85
C LEU A 81 -12.76 12.87 -22.02
N ARG A 82 -11.63 13.45 -22.46
CA ARG A 82 -10.34 13.34 -21.76
C ARG A 82 -10.43 13.57 -20.23
N PRO A 83 -11.12 14.62 -19.72
CA PRO A 83 -11.24 14.82 -18.28
C PRO A 83 -12.00 13.69 -17.55
N GLU A 84 -13.03 13.13 -18.17
CA GLU A 84 -13.80 12.01 -17.60
C GLU A 84 -13.01 10.70 -17.66
N ALA A 85 -12.27 10.50 -18.75
CA ALA A 85 -11.36 9.38 -18.92
C ALA A 85 -10.23 9.38 -17.89
N GLU A 86 -9.67 10.55 -17.58
CA GLU A 86 -8.65 10.77 -16.56
C GLU A 86 -9.17 10.48 -15.13
N VAL A 87 -10.38 10.94 -14.80
CA VAL A 87 -11.03 10.58 -13.52
C VAL A 87 -11.19 9.06 -13.40
N GLN A 88 -11.65 8.39 -14.45
CA GLN A 88 -11.81 6.93 -14.44
C GLN A 88 -10.45 6.18 -14.40
N ALA A 89 -9.42 6.73 -15.04
CA ALA A 89 -8.07 6.20 -14.98
C ALA A 89 -7.51 6.31 -13.55
N PHE A 90 -7.72 7.44 -12.88
CA PHE A 90 -7.37 7.62 -11.48
C PHE A 90 -8.05 6.60 -10.56
N GLU A 91 -9.35 6.36 -10.73
CA GLU A 91 -10.06 5.30 -9.99
C GLU A 91 -9.47 3.90 -10.23
N SER A 92 -9.02 3.64 -11.46
CA SER A 92 -8.32 2.40 -11.81
C SER A 92 -6.99 2.30 -11.07
N CYS A 93 -6.21 3.39 -10.99
CA CYS A 93 -4.97 3.46 -10.21
C CYS A 93 -5.22 3.23 -8.73
N VAL A 94 -6.27 3.83 -8.14
CA VAL A 94 -6.64 3.63 -6.73
C VAL A 94 -6.98 2.16 -6.45
N ALA A 95 -7.74 1.51 -7.34
CA ALA A 95 -8.06 0.09 -7.22
C ALA A 95 -6.79 -0.77 -7.31
N GLU A 96 -5.94 -0.51 -8.30
CA GLU A 96 -4.72 -1.28 -8.53
C GLU A 96 -3.72 -1.12 -7.38
N TRP A 97 -3.56 0.10 -6.85
CA TRP A 97 -2.70 0.33 -5.69
C TRP A 97 -3.16 -0.54 -4.52
N ARG A 98 -4.47 -0.62 -4.27
CA ARG A 98 -5.02 -1.43 -3.18
C ARG A 98 -4.83 -2.94 -3.39
N ASN A 99 -4.86 -3.40 -4.64
CA ASN A 99 -4.57 -4.80 -5.00
C ASN A 99 -3.11 -5.15 -4.72
N GLN A 100 -2.18 -4.23 -5.03
CA GLN A 100 -0.76 -4.41 -4.77
C GLN A 100 -0.36 -4.25 -3.29
N HIS A 101 -1.25 -3.68 -2.47
CA HIS A 101 -1.04 -3.47 -1.03
C HIS A 101 -2.05 -4.24 -0.17
N PRO A 102 -2.06 -5.59 -0.24
CA PRO A 102 -3.01 -6.39 0.53
C PRO A 102 -2.74 -6.24 2.03
N VAL A 103 -3.80 -6.23 2.86
CA VAL A 103 -3.65 -6.23 4.32
C VAL A 103 -4.45 -7.39 4.87
N GLY A 104 -3.74 -8.31 5.51
CA GLY A 104 -4.33 -9.37 6.33
C GLY A 104 -4.29 -9.01 7.81
N SER A 105 -5.11 -9.69 8.61
CA SER A 105 -5.04 -9.61 10.07
C SER A 105 -5.27 -10.97 10.70
N ALA A 106 -5.00 -11.08 12.00
CA ALA A 106 -5.39 -12.25 12.78
C ALA A 106 -6.92 -12.28 12.99
N ALA A 107 -7.48 -13.48 13.12
CA ALA A 107 -8.92 -13.72 13.25
C ALA A 107 -9.50 -13.44 14.65
N ASN A 108 -8.71 -12.90 15.58
CA ASN A 108 -9.10 -12.72 16.98
C ASN A 108 -9.50 -11.27 17.33
N CYS A 109 -9.13 -10.30 16.50
CA CYS A 109 -9.47 -8.89 16.71
C CYS A 109 -9.78 -8.18 15.39
N CYS A 110 -10.74 -7.25 15.45
CA CYS A 110 -11.08 -6.37 14.35
C CYS A 110 -9.87 -5.51 13.98
N LEU A 111 -9.43 -5.58 12.72
CA LEU A 111 -8.30 -4.82 12.21
C LEU A 111 -8.50 -3.29 12.31
N HIS A 112 -9.75 -2.82 12.31
CA HIS A 112 -10.06 -1.38 12.36
C HIS A 112 -10.13 -0.83 13.79
N CYS A 113 -10.95 -1.43 14.65
CA CYS A 113 -11.21 -0.91 16.00
C CYS A 113 -10.44 -1.63 17.11
N GLY A 114 -9.79 -2.76 16.81
CA GLY A 114 -9.11 -3.61 17.80
C GLY A 114 -10.03 -4.46 18.67
N GLY A 115 -11.35 -4.35 18.52
CA GLY A 115 -12.33 -5.08 19.32
C GLY A 115 -12.30 -6.61 19.07
N PRO A 116 -12.71 -7.43 20.04
CA PRO A 116 -12.65 -8.89 19.94
C PRO A 116 -13.73 -9.46 19.02
N ASP A 117 -13.54 -10.72 18.62
CA ASP A 117 -14.59 -11.54 18.02
C ASP A 117 -15.60 -11.98 19.08
N THR A 118 -16.89 -11.73 18.84
CA THR A 118 -17.97 -12.10 19.77
C THR A 118 -19.18 -12.60 19.01
N SER A 119 -20.05 -13.39 19.66
CA SER A 119 -21.28 -13.87 19.03
C SER A 119 -22.26 -12.76 18.63
N ALA A 120 -22.24 -11.62 19.33
CA ALA A 120 -23.09 -10.47 19.03
C ALA A 120 -22.51 -9.61 17.89
N GLU A 121 -21.18 -9.57 17.79
CA GLU A 121 -20.44 -8.76 16.83
C GLU A 121 -19.32 -9.63 16.23
N PRO A 122 -19.68 -10.54 15.32
CA PRO A 122 -18.71 -11.46 14.76
C PRO A 122 -17.74 -10.73 13.83
N LEU A 123 -16.49 -11.19 13.82
CA LEU A 123 -15.55 -10.83 12.79
C LEU A 123 -15.87 -11.60 11.51
N VAL A 124 -15.87 -10.89 10.39
CA VAL A 124 -16.01 -11.46 9.06
C VAL A 124 -14.74 -11.20 8.25
N PRO A 125 -14.32 -12.15 7.40
CA PRO A 125 -13.14 -12.01 6.58
C PRO A 125 -13.47 -11.16 5.33
N PHE A 126 -12.58 -10.22 5.01
CA PHE A 126 -12.60 -9.45 3.77
C PHE A 126 -11.30 -9.63 3.00
N GLY A 127 -11.42 -9.88 1.70
CA GLY A 127 -10.29 -10.20 0.82
C GLY A 127 -10.02 -11.71 0.74
N ILE A 128 -9.26 -12.11 -0.28
CA ILE A 128 -8.87 -13.50 -0.55
C ILE A 128 -7.36 -13.63 -0.81
N GLU A 129 -6.58 -12.65 -0.34
CA GLU A 129 -5.19 -12.51 -0.71
C GLU A 129 -4.30 -13.56 -0.03
N PRO A 130 -3.16 -13.94 -0.62
CA PRO A 130 -2.27 -14.95 -0.04
C PRO A 130 -1.75 -14.61 1.36
N THR A 131 -1.74 -13.32 1.72
CA THR A 131 -1.37 -12.82 3.06
C THR A 131 -2.46 -13.06 4.12
N GLY A 132 -3.62 -13.58 3.71
CA GLY A 132 -4.79 -13.81 4.55
C GLY A 132 -5.77 -12.63 4.52
N PRO A 133 -7.05 -12.86 4.85
CA PRO A 133 -8.07 -11.82 4.83
C PRO A 133 -7.86 -10.80 5.96
N ALA A 134 -8.42 -9.61 5.77
CA ALA A 134 -8.66 -8.65 6.83
C ALA A 134 -9.91 -9.06 7.62
N TRP A 135 -9.76 -9.28 8.93
CA TRP A 135 -10.89 -9.59 9.81
C TRP A 135 -11.45 -8.30 10.41
N LEU A 136 -12.73 -8.05 10.18
CA LEU A 136 -13.40 -6.83 10.61
C LEU A 136 -14.79 -7.15 11.16
N HIS A 137 -15.28 -6.35 12.10
CA HIS A 137 -16.72 -6.27 12.33
C HIS A 137 -17.38 -5.72 11.07
N HIS A 138 -18.58 -6.21 10.75
CA HIS A 138 -19.34 -5.73 9.59
C HIS A 138 -19.49 -4.19 9.58
N ARG A 139 -19.84 -3.59 10.72
CA ARG A 139 -19.97 -2.12 10.87
C ARG A 139 -18.67 -1.33 10.69
N CYS A 140 -17.52 -1.97 10.85
CA CYS A 140 -16.22 -1.31 10.73
C CYS A 140 -15.72 -1.29 9.28
N TRP A 141 -16.42 -1.98 8.37
CA TRP A 141 -16.00 -2.12 6.98
C TRP A 141 -15.94 -0.78 6.26
N ASP A 142 -16.97 0.06 6.32
CA ASP A 142 -17.02 1.33 5.59
C ASP A 142 -15.85 2.26 5.97
N ALA A 143 -15.64 2.47 7.27
CA ALA A 143 -14.58 3.34 7.77
C ALA A 143 -13.18 2.79 7.43
N TRP A 144 -13.00 1.47 7.51
CA TRP A 144 -11.75 0.83 7.13
C TRP A 144 -11.49 0.92 5.62
N TYR A 145 -12.52 0.69 4.80
CA TYR A 145 -12.44 0.75 3.35
C TYR A 145 -12.12 2.17 2.88
N ALA A 146 -12.78 3.18 3.45
CA ALA A 146 -12.51 4.59 3.20
C ALA A 146 -11.07 4.96 3.57
N GLY A 147 -10.61 4.62 4.77
CA GLY A 147 -9.23 4.89 5.18
C GLY A 147 -8.17 4.20 4.31
N ARG A 148 -8.50 3.04 3.72
CA ARG A 148 -7.64 2.39 2.72
C ARG A 148 -7.61 3.12 1.39
N ARG A 149 -8.76 3.64 0.95
CA ARG A 149 -8.84 4.48 -0.25
C ARG A 149 -8.02 5.75 -0.06
N ASP A 150 -8.13 6.42 1.08
CA ASP A 150 -7.38 7.66 1.36
C ASP A 150 -5.86 7.43 1.31
N ARG A 151 -5.38 6.28 1.82
CA ARG A 151 -3.97 5.90 1.71
C ARG A 151 -3.53 5.69 0.28
N ALA A 152 -4.35 5.04 -0.54
CA ALA A 152 -4.06 4.84 -1.96
C ALA A 152 -3.97 6.18 -2.69
N VAL A 153 -4.95 7.06 -2.46
CA VAL A 153 -4.97 8.42 -3.03
C VAL A 153 -3.73 9.21 -2.60
N ALA A 154 -3.38 9.19 -1.32
CA ALA A 154 -2.21 9.90 -0.82
C ALA A 154 -0.89 9.38 -1.43
N ALA A 155 -0.75 8.06 -1.61
CA ALA A 155 0.42 7.46 -2.24
C ALA A 155 0.52 7.83 -3.72
N LEU A 156 -0.59 7.76 -4.46
CA LEU A 156 -0.66 8.15 -5.88
C LEU A 156 -0.35 9.65 -6.07
N ALA A 157 -0.90 10.50 -5.22
CA ALA A 157 -0.63 11.94 -5.25
C ALA A 157 0.85 12.27 -4.98
N ALA A 158 1.51 11.53 -4.10
CA ALA A 158 2.96 11.67 -3.86
C ALA A 158 3.80 11.32 -5.10
N MET A 159 3.26 10.52 -6.03
CA MET A 159 3.87 10.17 -7.31
C MET A 159 3.40 11.09 -8.47
N GLY A 160 2.58 12.12 -8.18
CA GLY A 160 2.05 13.04 -9.18
C GLY A 160 0.80 12.55 -9.92
N ILE A 161 0.27 11.38 -9.57
CA ILE A 161 -0.96 10.84 -10.16
C ILE A 161 -2.17 11.42 -9.40
N THR A 162 -2.97 12.23 -10.08
CA THR A 162 -4.13 12.93 -9.51
C THR A 162 -5.37 12.71 -10.38
N ASP A 163 -6.55 13.05 -9.88
CA ASP A 163 -7.84 12.80 -10.54
C ASP A 163 -8.12 13.69 -11.76
N GLY A 164 -7.14 14.49 -12.23
CA GLY A 164 -7.29 15.40 -13.37
C GLY A 164 -8.36 16.49 -13.17
N GLY A 165 -9.02 16.54 -12.01
CA GLY A 165 -10.27 17.26 -11.79
C GLY A 165 -10.12 18.68 -11.25
N THR A 166 -8.91 19.15 -10.95
CA THR A 166 -8.73 20.54 -10.44
C THR A 166 -7.42 21.19 -10.89
N SER A 167 -7.48 21.97 -11.97
CA SER A 167 -6.94 23.33 -11.94
C SER A 167 -8.12 24.29 -11.76
N PRO A 168 -8.09 25.23 -10.79
CA PRO A 168 -9.03 26.34 -10.76
C PRO A 168 -8.87 27.26 -11.98
#